data_AF-A0AAJ3DIW6-F1
#
_entry.id   AF-A0AAJ3DIW6-F1
#
_cell.length_a   1.000
_cell.length_b   1.000
_cell.length_c   1.000
_cell.angle_alpha   90.00
_cell.angle_beta   90.00
_cell.angle_gamma   90.00
#
_symmetry.space_group_name_H-M   'P 1'
#
loop_
_entity.id
_entity.type
_entity.pdbx_description
1 polymer ?
#
loop_
_entity_poly.entity_id
_entity_poly.type
_entity_poly.pdbx_seq_one_letter_code
_entity_poly.pdbx_strand_id
1 'polypeptide(L)' 'MRELHDAWDGAADTHPGIAIIGGDGSRELLVLDLRREPAPVLLVDITSSGWDSAIRQADDVRQLIDRIEAGTFEFDFED' A
#
# COMPACT_ATOMS: atom_id res chain seq x y z
N MET A 1 15.60 -14.22 -2.12
CA MET A 1 16.01 -12.79 -2.05
C MET A 1 16.06 -12.14 -3.43
N ARG A 2 16.65 -12.76 -4.48
CA ARG A 2 16.50 -12.28 -5.87
C ARG A 2 15.07 -12.33 -6.37
N GLU A 3 14.33 -13.41 -6.10
CA GLU A 3 12.91 -13.50 -6.49
C GLU A 3 12.04 -12.39 -5.88
N LEU A 4 12.38 -11.94 -4.66
CA LEU A 4 11.69 -10.81 -4.03
C LEU A 4 12.09 -9.48 -4.71
N HIS A 5 13.36 -9.31 -5.04
CA HIS A 5 13.86 -8.14 -5.77
C HIS A 5 13.27 -8.05 -7.18
N ASP A 6 13.25 -9.16 -7.93
CA ASP A 6 12.73 -9.21 -9.30
C ASP A 6 11.20 -9.03 -9.33
N ALA A 7 10.48 -9.50 -8.30
CA ALA A 7 9.06 -9.20 -8.11
C ALA A 7 8.81 -7.74 -7.74
N TRP A 8 9.79 -7.07 -7.13
CA TRP A 8 9.72 -5.67 -6.73
C TRP A 8 10.14 -4.71 -7.84
N ASP A 9 11.00 -5.10 -8.78
CA ASP A 9 11.47 -4.22 -9.86
C ASP A 9 10.30 -3.66 -10.68
N GLY A 10 9.35 -4.51 -11.11
CA GLY A 10 8.17 -4.06 -11.85
C GLY A 10 7.24 -3.15 -11.05
N ALA A 11 7.10 -3.42 -9.74
CA ALA A 11 6.28 -2.62 -8.85
C ALA A 11 6.96 -1.28 -8.49
N ALA A 12 8.27 -1.25 -8.33
CA ALA A 12 9.04 -0.04 -8.02
C ALA A 12 9.15 0.90 -9.22
N ASP A 13 9.17 0.38 -10.45
CA ASP A 13 9.07 1.17 -11.67
C ASP A 13 7.69 1.83 -11.81
N THR A 14 6.63 1.08 -11.51
CA THR A 14 5.24 1.55 -11.64
C THR A 14 4.83 2.46 -10.48
N HIS A 15 5.29 2.14 -9.28
CA HIS A 15 5.02 2.85 -8.03
C HIS A 15 6.35 3.19 -7.33
N PRO A 16 7.06 4.25 -7.75
CA PRO A 16 8.31 4.64 -7.12
C PRO A 16 8.14 4.91 -5.63
N GLY A 17 9.03 4.36 -4.80
CA GLY A 17 8.95 4.50 -3.33
C GLY A 17 7.89 3.64 -2.66
N ILE A 18 7.38 2.60 -3.34
CA ILE A 18 6.46 1.62 -2.75
C ILE A 18 7.17 0.76 -1.69
N ALA A 19 6.50 0.55 -0.56
CA ALA A 19 6.84 -0.54 0.36
C ALA A 19 5.58 -1.36 0.66
N ILE A 20 5.58 -2.63 0.27
CA ILE A 20 4.44 -3.52 0.47
C ILE A 20 4.48 -4.06 1.91
N ILE A 21 3.38 -3.88 2.64
CA ILE A 21 3.24 -4.28 4.06
C ILE A 21 2.17 -5.35 4.27
N GLY A 22 1.37 -5.66 3.24
CA GLY A 22 0.39 -6.73 3.27
C GLY A 22 -0.25 -6.95 1.91
N GLY A 23 -0.93 -8.08 1.75
CA GLY A 23 -1.75 -8.35 0.57
C GLY A 23 -2.84 -9.37 0.91
N ASP A 24 -3.92 -9.35 0.14
CA ASP A 24 -5.07 -10.25 0.31
C ASP A 24 -4.82 -11.66 -0.28
N GLY A 25 -3.67 -11.86 -0.94
CA GLY A 25 -3.32 -13.08 -1.66
C GLY A 25 -3.91 -13.14 -3.08
N SER A 26 -4.54 -12.05 -3.54
CA SER A 26 -5.08 -11.88 -4.88
C SER A 26 -4.52 -10.61 -5.52
N ARG A 27 -5.31 -9.54 -5.62
CA ARG A 27 -4.96 -8.33 -6.38
C ARG A 27 -4.59 -7.15 -5.51
N GLU A 28 -5.00 -7.15 -4.25
CA GLU A 28 -4.87 -5.96 -3.42
C GLU A 28 -3.63 -6.02 -2.54
N LEU A 29 -2.90 -4.91 -2.58
CA LEU A 29 -1.69 -4.71 -1.81
C LEU A 29 -1.89 -3.54 -0.87
N LEU A 30 -1.61 -3.76 0.41
CA LEU A 30 -1.50 -2.70 1.41
C LEU A 30 -0.05 -2.21 1.41
N VAL A 31 0.15 -0.91 1.18
CA VAL A 31 1.45 -0.34 0.88
C VAL A 31 1.70 0.99 1.59
N LEU A 32 2.96 1.40 1.67
CA LEU A 32 3.39 2.74 2.05
C LEU A 32 3.87 3.51 0.82
N ASP A 33 3.49 4.79 0.71
CA ASP A 33 4.09 5.74 -0.24
C ASP A 33 5.25 6.48 0.44
N LEU A 34 6.47 5.97 0.29
CA LEU A 34 7.67 6.54 0.91
C LEU A 34 8.18 7.82 0.21
N ARG A 35 7.50 8.30 -0.84
CA ARG A 35 7.81 9.60 -1.45
C ARG A 35 7.28 10.77 -0.62
N ARG A 36 6.44 10.49 0.38
CA ARG A 36 5.76 11.48 1.21
C ARG A 36 6.16 11.31 2.68
N GLU A 37 6.12 12.42 3.41
CA GLU A 37 6.26 12.45 4.86
C GLU A 37 5.08 13.21 5.49
N PRO A 38 4.30 12.58 6.40
CA PRO A 38 4.40 11.17 6.78
C PRO A 38 4.01 10.24 5.62
N ALA A 39 4.55 9.02 5.61
CA ALA A 39 4.28 8.04 4.57
C ALA A 39 2.87 7.45 4.76
N PRO A 40 1.91 7.77 3.87
CA PRO A 40 0.54 7.29 4.01
C PRO A 40 0.45 5.80 3.71
N VAL A 41 -0.55 5.15 4.32
CA VAL A 41 -0.94 3.78 4.01
C VAL A 41 -1.99 3.82 2.90
N LEU A 42 -1.71 3.11 1.81
CA LEU A 42 -2.57 3.05 0.63
C LEU A 42 -2.92 1.59 0.30
N LEU A 43 -4.04 1.41 -0.40
CA LEU A 43 -4.42 0.17 -1.07
C LEU A 43 -4.17 0.34 -2.56
N VAL A 44 -3.50 -0.63 -3.19
CA VAL A 44 -3.14 -0.60 -4.60
C VAL A 44 -3.52 -1.95 -5.23
N ASP A 45 -4.18 -1.90 -6.39
CA ASP A 45 -4.34 -3.10 -7.24
C ASP A 45 -3.02 -3.43 -7.94
N ILE A 46 -2.61 -4.70 -7.94
CA ILE A 46 -1.37 -5.20 -8.56
C ILE A 46 -1.24 -4.87 -10.08
N THR A 47 -2.36 -4.58 -10.74
CA THR A 47 -2.43 -4.21 -12.15
C THR A 47 -2.46 -2.69 -12.38
N SER A 48 -2.46 -1.90 -11.31
CA SER A 48 -2.40 -0.44 -11.36
C SER A 48 -1.17 0.04 -12.13
N SER A 49 -1.34 1.08 -12.94
CA SER A 49 -0.25 1.72 -13.69
C SER A 49 0.43 2.87 -12.94
N GLY A 50 0.10 3.09 -11.66
CA GLY A 50 0.76 4.10 -10.84
C GLY A 50 -0.07 4.55 -9.63
N TRP A 51 0.38 5.59 -8.96
CA TRP A 51 -0.21 6.04 -7.69
C TRP A 51 -1.58 6.71 -7.80
N ASP A 52 -2.02 7.07 -9.01
CA ASP A 52 -3.28 7.80 -9.21
C ASP A 52 -4.52 6.96 -8.88
N SER A 53 -4.40 5.63 -8.90
CA SER A 53 -5.48 4.70 -8.52
C SER A 53 -5.31 4.14 -7.11
N ALA A 54 -4.41 4.71 -6.30
CA ALA A 54 -4.13 4.22 -4.95
C ALA A 54 -5.13 4.82 -3.96
N ILE A 55 -5.84 3.95 -3.23
CA ILE A 55 -6.90 4.37 -2.30
C ILE A 55 -6.29 4.57 -0.92
N ARG A 56 -6.52 5.73 -0.31
CA ARG A 56 -5.95 6.05 1.01
C ARG A 56 -6.65 5.25 2.12
N GLN A 57 -5.86 4.49 2.89
CA GLN A 57 -6.34 3.74 4.05
C GLN A 57 -6.04 4.45 5.37
N ALA A 58 -4.88 5.11 5.46
CA ALA A 58 -4.48 5.92 6.61
C ALA A 58 -3.45 6.99 6.21
N ASP A 59 -3.38 8.07 7.00
CA ASP A 59 -2.41 9.15 6.85
C ASP A 59 -0.98 8.73 7.18
N ASP A 60 -0.83 7.74 8.07
CA ASP A 60 0.42 7.07 8.41
C ASP A 60 0.20 5.72 9.09
N VAL A 61 1.30 4.99 9.33
CA VAL A 61 1.28 3.67 9.99
C VAL A 61 0.74 3.72 11.42
N ARG A 62 0.97 4.82 12.16
CA ARG A 62 0.47 4.93 13.54
C ARG A 62 -1.04 5.00 13.53
N GLN A 63 -1.62 5.83 12.65
CA GLN A 63 -3.07 5.92 12.51
C GLN A 63 -3.69 4.57 12.09
N LEU A 64 -3.03 3.81 11.21
CA LEU A 64 -3.46 2.45 10.88
C LEU A 64 -3.49 1.55 12.13
N ILE A 65 -2.40 1.52 12.90
CA ILE A 65 -2.28 0.72 14.12
C ILE A 65 -3.36 1.12 15.13
N ASP A 66 -3.52 2.42 15.39
CA ASP A 66 -4.51 2.94 16.33
C ASP A 66 -5.95 2.48 15.96
N ARG A 67 -6.29 2.51 14.66
CA ARG A 67 -7.60 2.03 14.17
C ARG A 67 -7.77 0.53 14.35
N ILE A 68 -6.73 -0.27 14.11
CA ILE A 68 -6.75 -1.73 14.29
C ILE A 68 -6.91 -2.07 15.79
N GLU A 69 -6.12 -1.45 16.66
CA GLU A 69 -6.19 -1.66 18.10
C GLU A 69 -7.54 -1.24 18.69
N ALA A 70 -8.15 -0.20 18.12
CA ALA A 70 -9.50 0.23 18.47
C ALA A 70 -10.61 -0.66 17.88
N GLY A 71 -10.31 -1.59 16.97
CA GLY A 71 -11.31 -2.41 16.28
C GLY A 71 -12.18 -1.62 15.30
N THR A 72 -11.65 -0.52 14.75
CA THR A 72 -12.36 0.43 13.87
C THR A 72 -11.78 0.50 12.45
N PHE A 73 -10.78 -0.34 12.16
CA PHE A 73 -10.21 -0.43 10.83
C PHE A 73 -11.15 -1.20 9.90
N GLU A 74 -11.51 -0.54 8.80
CA GLU A 74 -12.20 -1.12 7.65
C GLU A 74 -11.47 -0.63 6.41
N PHE A 75 -11.36 -1.51 5.40
CA PHE A 75 -10.78 -1.17 4.12
C PHE A 75 -11.70 -0.22 3.37
N ASP A 76 -11.12 0.81 2.78
CA ASP A 76 -11.75 1.62 1.76
C ASP A 76 -11.38 1.06 0.38
N PHE A 77 -12.38 0.86 -0.48
CA PHE A 77 -12.19 0.33 -1.83
C PHE A 77 -12.45 1.38 -2.92
N GLU A 78 -12.94 2.58 -2.57
CA GLU A 78 -13.58 3.56 -3.46
C GLU A 78 -14.70 2.93 -4.37
N ASP A 79 -15.85 3.58 -4.49
CA ASP A 79 -16.95 3.17 -5.40
C ASP A 79 -16.61 3.44 -6.88
#